data_AF-A0A0C9V0V3-F1
#
_entry.id   AF-A0A0C9V0V3-F1
#
_cell.length_a   1.000
_cell.length_b   1.000
_cell.length_c   1.000
_cell.angle_alpha   90.00
_cell.angle_beta   90.00
_cell.angle_gamma   90.00
#
_symmetry.space_group_name_H-M   'P 1'
#
loop_
_entity.id
_entity.type
_entity.pdbx_description
1 polymer ?
#
loop_
_entity_poly.entity_id
_entity_poly.type
_entity_poly.pdbx_seq_one_letter_code
_entity_poly.pdbx_strand_id
1 'polypeptide(L)'
;MRNEVLLRSLNRSFLGVWPAFWTVGGNWPNNGEIDVFEGVHDNTHNQMTWHTGPNCNLTVTSNFTGTASAHTSCFSFLADNSGCAFIGWSRASYGPHFDALNGGVFAMKWDNTSIAIWFFYHQSIPSDITQGAPDPTGWGQPASELLKRWL
;
A
#
# COMPACT_ATOMS: atom_id res chain seq x y z
N MET A 1 12.91 -13.56 8.35
CA MET A 1 12.57 -12.30 7.65
C MET A 1 12.69 -12.58 6.15
N ARG A 2 11.58 -12.84 5.47
CA ARG A 2 11.47 -12.82 4.01
C ARG A 2 10.03 -12.48 3.72
N ASN A 3 9.74 -11.24 3.35
CA ASN A 3 8.45 -10.81 2.82
C ASN A 3 8.73 -9.55 1.99
N GLU A 4 9.59 -9.67 0.99
CA GLU A 4 9.80 -8.61 0.02
C GLU A 4 8.91 -8.89 -1.17
N VAL A 5 8.03 -7.95 -1.47
CA VAL A 5 7.22 -7.99 -2.66
C VAL A 5 7.65 -6.81 -3.51
N LEU A 6 8.51 -7.07 -4.48
CA LEU A 6 9.05 -6.08 -5.41
C LEU A 6 8.19 -6.05 -6.66
N LEU A 7 7.38 -5.00 -6.81
CA LEU A 7 6.66 -4.74 -8.04
C LEU A 7 7.54 -3.97 -9.02
N ARG A 8 7.66 -4.47 -10.25
CA ARG A 8 8.13 -3.71 -11.42
C ARG A 8 7.05 -3.71 -12.48
N SER A 9 6.47 -2.54 -12.70
CA SER A 9 5.50 -2.18 -13.77
C SER A 9 4.18 -2.95 -13.76
N LEU A 10 3.09 -2.23 -13.49
CA LEU A 10 1.71 -2.64 -13.79
C LEU A 10 1.06 -1.60 -14.72
N ASN A 11 0.22 -2.11 -15.61
CA ASN A 11 -0.25 -1.50 -16.86
C ASN A 11 -1.21 -0.30 -16.65
N ARG A 12 -0.96 0.80 -17.38
CA ARG A 12 -1.89 1.85 -17.88
C ARG A 12 -3.25 1.99 -17.18
N SER A 13 -3.36 3.02 -16.33
CA SER A 13 -4.65 3.51 -15.83
C SER A 13 -5.40 4.31 -16.91
N PHE A 14 -6.65 3.92 -17.17
CA PHE A 14 -7.62 4.57 -18.05
C PHE A 14 -9.02 4.46 -17.43
N LEU A 15 -9.96 5.27 -17.90
CA LEU A 15 -11.35 5.20 -17.47
C LEU A 15 -11.92 3.78 -17.65
N GLY A 16 -12.48 3.23 -16.57
CA GLY A 16 -13.13 1.91 -16.56
C GLY A 16 -12.21 0.75 -16.15
N VAL A 17 -10.95 1.00 -15.81
CA VAL A 17 -10.07 -0.03 -15.22
C VAL A 17 -9.97 0.11 -13.70
N TRP A 18 -9.74 -1.03 -13.05
CA TRP A 18 -9.47 -1.16 -11.62
C TRP A 18 -8.28 -2.13 -11.45
N PRO A 19 -7.04 -1.65 -11.66
CA PRO A 19 -5.86 -2.46 -11.44
C PRO A 19 -5.60 -2.58 -9.94
N ALA A 20 -5.26 -3.80 -9.52
CA ALA A 20 -4.86 -4.07 -8.15
C ALA A 20 -3.64 -5.00 -8.11
N PHE A 21 -2.76 -4.74 -7.16
CA PHE A 21 -1.77 -5.68 -6.68
C PHE A 21 -1.89 -5.80 -5.18
N TRP A 22 -2.21 -7.01 -4.75
CA TRP A 22 -2.75 -7.25 -3.43
C TRP A 22 -2.41 -8.64 -2.94
N THR A 23 -2.63 -8.86 -1.64
CA THR A 23 -2.48 -10.16 -0.99
C THR A 23 -3.80 -10.56 -0.33
N VAL A 24 -4.06 -11.85 -0.22
CA VAL A 24 -5.31 -12.37 0.36
C VAL A 24 -5.07 -13.60 1.24
N GLY A 25 -5.72 -13.61 2.39
CA GLY A 25 -5.76 -14.77 3.27
C GLY A 25 -6.82 -15.80 2.84
N GLY A 26 -6.59 -17.07 3.15
CA GLY A 26 -7.47 -18.17 2.71
C GLY A 26 -8.90 -18.18 3.28
N ASN A 27 -9.21 -17.32 4.26
CA ASN A 27 -10.55 -17.14 4.83
C ASN A 27 -10.85 -15.64 4.93
N TRP A 28 -11.19 -15.04 3.79
CA TRP A 28 -11.49 -13.63 3.69
C TRP A 28 -12.85 -13.28 4.32
N PRO A 29 -12.99 -12.14 5.04
CA PRO A 29 -11.95 -11.14 5.34
C PRO A 29 -11.17 -11.43 6.64
N ASN A 30 -11.49 -12.53 7.33
CA ASN A 30 -10.93 -12.84 8.66
C ASN A 30 -9.41 -13.04 8.65
N ASN A 31 -8.86 -13.55 7.55
CA ASN A 31 -7.42 -13.70 7.33
C ASN A 31 -6.80 -12.52 6.57
N GLY A 32 -7.60 -11.48 6.32
CA GLY A 32 -7.19 -10.21 5.77
C GLY A 32 -6.94 -10.19 4.27
N GLU A 33 -6.86 -8.97 3.77
CA GLU A 33 -6.41 -8.60 2.44
C GLU A 33 -5.69 -7.25 2.54
N ILE A 34 -4.62 -7.10 1.75
CA ILE A 34 -3.78 -5.92 1.72
C ILE A 34 -3.59 -5.50 0.28
N ASP A 35 -4.13 -4.35 -0.08
CA ASP A 35 -3.97 -3.73 -1.39
C ASP A 35 -2.77 -2.81 -1.34
N VAL A 36 -1.69 -3.25 -1.99
CA VAL A 36 -0.43 -2.50 -2.01
C VAL A 36 -0.43 -1.46 -3.12
N PHE A 37 -1.03 -1.80 -4.25
CA PHE A 37 -1.29 -0.89 -5.35
C PHE A 37 -2.72 -1.07 -5.81
N GLU A 38 -3.52 0.00 -5.72
CA GLU A 38 -4.91 -0.02 -6.12
C GLU A 38 -5.38 1.38 -6.52
N GLY A 39 -6.26 1.42 -7.51
CA GLY A 39 -7.01 2.61 -7.82
C GLY A 39 -8.14 2.28 -8.78
N VAL A 40 -9.08 3.21 -8.91
CA VAL A 40 -10.21 3.10 -9.83
C VAL A 40 -10.23 4.28 -10.77
N HIS A 41 -10.73 4.08 -11.98
CA HIS A 41 -10.99 5.14 -12.95
C HIS A 41 -9.76 6.03 -13.22
N ASP A 42 -9.89 7.34 -13.00
CA ASP A 42 -8.89 8.38 -13.27
C ASP A 42 -8.15 8.82 -12.00
N ASN A 43 -8.13 8.00 -10.94
CA ASN A 43 -7.28 8.23 -9.78
C ASN A 43 -5.86 8.58 -10.22
N THR A 44 -5.28 9.60 -9.57
CA THR A 44 -3.91 10.07 -9.86
C THR A 44 -2.93 9.77 -8.73
N HIS A 45 -3.39 9.07 -7.69
CA HIS A 45 -2.63 8.69 -6.52
C HIS A 45 -2.98 7.24 -6.18
N ASN A 46 -1.99 6.48 -5.73
CA ASN A 46 -2.22 5.11 -5.29
C ASN A 46 -3.05 5.10 -4.00
N GLN A 47 -3.98 4.16 -3.90
CA GLN A 47 -4.68 3.83 -2.67
C GLN A 47 -4.08 2.54 -2.10
N MET A 48 -3.67 2.57 -0.83
CA MET A 48 -3.24 1.38 -0.10
C MET A 48 -4.29 1.04 0.93
N THR A 49 -4.91 -0.12 0.80
CA THR A 49 -6.12 -0.50 1.56
C THR A 49 -5.87 -1.75 2.39
N TRP A 50 -6.51 -1.82 3.56
CA TRP A 50 -6.59 -3.03 4.37
C TRP A 50 -8.05 -3.43 4.56
N HIS A 51 -8.28 -4.71 4.31
CA HIS A 51 -9.55 -5.40 4.53
C HIS A 51 -9.29 -6.48 5.60
N THR A 52 -10.06 -6.47 6.68
CA THR A 52 -9.86 -7.39 7.81
C THR A 52 -11.19 -7.91 8.34
N GLY A 53 -11.12 -8.88 9.26
CA GLY A 53 -12.20 -9.17 10.20
C GLY A 53 -12.48 -7.98 11.15
N PRO A 54 -13.40 -8.14 12.11
CA PRO A 54 -13.75 -7.08 13.04
C PRO A 54 -12.57 -6.66 13.93
N ASN A 55 -12.68 -5.49 14.56
CA ASN A 55 -11.75 -4.95 15.58
C ASN A 55 -10.35 -4.52 15.08
N CYS A 56 -10.20 -4.22 13.80
CA CYS A 56 -9.00 -3.56 13.28
C CYS A 56 -9.32 -2.13 12.83
N ASN A 57 -8.52 -1.16 13.25
CA ASN A 57 -8.66 0.25 12.87
C ASN A 57 -7.28 0.88 12.61
N LEU A 58 -7.23 1.84 11.69
CA LEU A 58 -6.08 2.68 11.47
C LEU A 58 -5.75 3.51 12.71
N THR A 59 -4.48 3.53 13.07
CA THR A 59 -3.95 4.49 14.03
C THR A 59 -3.36 5.66 13.25
N VAL A 60 -4.11 6.77 13.18
CA VAL A 60 -3.63 7.97 12.48
C VAL A 60 -2.56 8.65 13.34
N THR A 61 -1.31 8.58 12.88
CA THR A 61 -0.13 9.21 13.52
C THR A 61 0.62 10.05 12.49
N SER A 62 1.77 10.64 12.84
CA SER A 62 2.63 11.40 11.92
C SER A 62 3.72 10.56 11.23
N ASN A 63 3.65 9.23 11.30
CA ASN A 63 4.75 8.34 10.87
C ASN A 63 4.69 7.87 9.42
N PHE A 64 3.75 8.38 8.63
CA PHE A 64 3.59 8.03 7.22
C PHE A 64 3.43 9.30 6.38
N THR A 65 3.79 9.21 5.09
CA THR A 65 3.73 10.35 4.15
C THR A 65 2.38 10.46 3.43
N GLY A 66 1.60 9.37 3.37
CA GLY A 66 0.26 9.36 2.79
C GLY A 66 -0.79 10.03 3.69
N THR A 67 -2.00 10.18 3.15
CA THR A 67 -3.14 10.70 3.90
C THR A 67 -4.09 9.56 4.23
N ALA A 68 -4.35 9.32 5.52
CA ALA A 68 -5.34 8.33 5.94
C ALA A 68 -6.75 8.75 5.49
N SER A 69 -7.54 7.79 5.02
CA SER A 69 -8.96 8.02 4.69
C SER A 69 -9.75 8.40 5.94
N ALA A 70 -10.85 9.13 5.75
CA ALA A 70 -11.77 9.48 6.85
C ALA A 70 -12.38 8.22 7.51
N HIS A 71 -12.57 7.15 6.74
CA HIS A 71 -12.95 5.85 7.27
C HIS A 71 -11.72 5.12 7.80
N THR A 72 -11.67 4.89 9.11
CA THR A 72 -10.51 4.26 9.78
C THR A 72 -10.71 2.80 10.12
N SER A 73 -11.94 2.26 10.02
CA SER A 73 -12.19 0.84 10.29
C SER A 73 -11.78 -0.03 9.11
N CYS A 74 -11.01 -1.07 9.37
CA CYS A 74 -10.55 -1.98 8.32
C CYS A 74 -11.51 -3.16 8.12
N PHE A 75 -12.62 -3.21 8.87
CA PHE A 75 -13.57 -4.30 8.80
C PHE A 75 -14.35 -4.28 7.48
N SER A 76 -14.15 -5.31 6.65
CA SER A 76 -14.68 -5.42 5.29
C SER A 76 -16.21 -5.40 5.18
N PHE A 77 -16.96 -5.64 6.26
CA PHE A 77 -18.42 -5.59 6.22
C PHE A 77 -19.02 -4.25 6.66
N LEU A 78 -18.19 -3.21 6.76
CA LEU A 78 -18.62 -1.81 6.93
C LEU A 78 -18.39 -1.01 5.66
N ALA A 79 -19.11 0.11 5.54
CA ALA A 79 -18.91 1.14 4.51
C ALA A 79 -18.73 0.57 3.08
N ASP A 80 -19.64 -0.33 2.68
CA ASP A 80 -19.64 -0.95 1.36
C ASP A 80 -18.32 -1.66 1.00
N ASN A 81 -17.69 -2.30 1.98
CA ASN A 81 -16.38 -2.94 1.85
C ASN A 81 -15.29 -1.95 1.44
N SER A 82 -15.30 -0.72 1.98
CA SER A 82 -14.23 0.25 1.71
C SER A 82 -12.90 -0.13 2.35
N GLY A 83 -12.91 -0.95 3.40
CA GLY A 83 -11.75 -1.16 4.25
C GLY A 83 -11.23 0.17 4.82
N CYS A 84 -10.00 0.15 5.32
CA CYS A 84 -9.31 1.36 5.77
C CYS A 84 -8.12 1.65 4.85
N ALA A 85 -7.94 2.90 4.44
CA ALA A 85 -7.02 3.22 3.37
C ALA A 85 -6.08 4.39 3.69
N PHE A 86 -4.98 4.45 2.93
CA PHE A 86 -4.13 5.62 2.79
C PHE A 86 -4.04 5.99 1.32
N ILE A 87 -4.18 7.29 1.04
CA ILE A 87 -3.92 7.86 -0.28
C ILE A 87 -2.47 8.33 -0.32
N GLY A 88 -1.68 7.78 -1.26
CA GLY A 88 -0.29 8.16 -1.45
C GLY A 88 -0.15 9.62 -1.83
N TRP A 89 0.81 10.34 -1.23
CA TRP A 89 1.00 11.77 -1.51
C TRP A 89 1.48 12.05 -2.94
N SER A 90 2.31 11.17 -3.51
CA SER A 90 2.92 11.40 -4.82
C SER A 90 1.99 11.04 -5.96
N ARG A 91 1.83 11.95 -6.94
CA ARG A 91 1.18 11.62 -8.22
C ARG A 91 1.94 10.59 -9.03
N ALA A 92 3.23 10.43 -8.76
CA ALA A 92 4.06 9.43 -9.44
C ALA A 92 3.73 8.01 -8.98
N SER A 93 2.85 7.83 -7.98
CA SER A 93 2.52 6.52 -7.40
C SER A 93 1.47 5.74 -8.19
N TYR A 94 0.71 6.37 -9.08
CA TYR A 94 -0.35 5.68 -9.82
C TYR A 94 -0.66 6.33 -11.18
N GLY A 95 -1.20 5.51 -12.07
CA GLY A 95 -1.77 5.93 -13.34
C GLY A 95 -0.78 6.52 -14.35
N PRO A 96 -1.23 7.38 -15.28
CA PRO A 96 -0.40 7.79 -16.42
C PRO A 96 0.90 8.48 -16.03
N HIS A 97 0.93 9.15 -14.86
CA HIS A 97 2.16 9.80 -14.37
C HIS A 97 3.18 8.79 -13.81
N PHE A 98 2.72 7.73 -13.14
CA PHE A 98 3.58 6.59 -12.76
C PHE A 98 4.21 5.97 -14.02
N ASP A 99 3.42 5.71 -15.06
CA ASP A 99 3.91 5.13 -16.31
C ASP A 99 4.92 6.04 -17.03
N ALA A 100 4.63 7.34 -17.10
CA ALA A 100 5.50 8.34 -17.73
C ALA A 100 6.87 8.49 -17.04
N LEU A 101 6.96 8.10 -15.75
CA LEU A 101 8.20 8.12 -14.97
C LEU A 101 8.89 6.74 -14.91
N ASN A 102 8.54 5.83 -15.81
CA ASN A 102 9.05 4.45 -15.86
C ASN A 102 8.72 3.65 -14.57
N GLY A 103 7.59 3.97 -13.96
CA GLY A 103 7.07 3.35 -12.76
C GLY A 103 7.95 3.57 -11.53
N GLY A 104 8.01 2.53 -10.71
CA GLY A 104 8.75 2.55 -9.47
C GLY A 104 8.65 1.21 -8.75
N VAL A 105 9.01 1.24 -7.47
CA VAL A 105 8.96 0.09 -6.57
C VAL A 105 7.99 0.39 -5.46
N PHE A 106 7.05 -0.52 -5.27
CA PHE A 106 6.35 -0.66 -4.00
C PHE A 106 7.05 -1.73 -3.19
N ALA A 107 7.28 -1.46 -1.90
CA ALA A 107 7.87 -2.40 -0.97
C ALA A 107 7.01 -2.48 0.28
N MET A 108 6.62 -3.70 0.66
CA MET A 108 5.84 -3.95 1.87
C MET A 108 6.71 -4.65 2.92
N LYS A 109 6.80 -4.06 4.12
CA LYS A 109 7.35 -4.73 5.30
C LYS A 109 6.19 -5.23 6.15
N TRP A 110 6.21 -6.52 6.45
CA TRP A 110 5.22 -7.16 7.32
C TRP A 110 5.91 -7.95 8.42
N ASP A 111 5.77 -7.48 9.66
CA ASP A 111 6.29 -8.15 10.85
C ASP A 111 5.27 -8.10 12.00
N ASN A 112 5.69 -8.41 13.22
CA ASN A 112 4.79 -8.49 14.37
C ASN A 112 4.33 -7.12 14.90
N THR A 113 4.93 -6.00 14.47
CA THR A 113 4.57 -4.67 14.98
C THR A 113 3.67 -3.93 14.00
N SER A 114 3.95 -4.00 12.70
CA SER A 114 3.19 -3.28 11.69
C SER A 114 3.23 -3.92 10.30
N ILE A 115 2.35 -3.42 9.44
CA ILE A 115 2.41 -3.58 7.99
C ILE A 115 2.65 -2.19 7.42
N ALA A 116 3.81 -1.98 6.82
CA ALA A 116 4.20 -0.70 6.25
C ALA A 116 4.49 -0.84 4.76
N ILE A 117 4.08 0.14 3.96
CA ILE A 117 4.27 0.16 2.50
C ILE A 117 5.02 1.43 2.13
N TRP A 118 6.07 1.29 1.32
CA TRP A 118 6.81 2.38 0.71
C TRP A 118 6.54 2.41 -0.79
N PHE A 119 6.62 3.61 -1.36
CA PHE A 119 6.69 3.83 -2.80
C PHE A 119 7.97 4.62 -3.12
N PHE A 120 8.78 4.06 -4.00
CA PHE A 120 9.96 4.72 -4.58
C PHE A 120 9.73 4.88 -6.08
N TYR A 121 9.73 6.11 -6.58
CA TYR A 121 9.71 6.33 -8.03
C TYR A 121 11.03 5.88 -8.64
N HIS A 122 11.05 5.63 -9.96
CA HIS A 122 12.16 4.96 -10.63
C HIS A 122 13.57 5.46 -10.26
N GLN A 123 13.77 6.78 -10.13
CA GLN A 123 15.09 7.35 -9.84
C GLN A 123 15.43 7.41 -8.34
N SER A 124 14.50 7.10 -7.44
CA SER A 124 14.71 7.10 -5.99
C SER A 124 14.73 5.71 -5.38
N ILE A 125 14.84 4.65 -6.18
CA ILE A 125 14.89 3.27 -5.68
C ILE A 125 16.17 3.11 -4.85
N PRO A 126 16.08 2.76 -3.55
CA PRO A 126 17.24 2.48 -2.71
C PRO A 126 18.13 1.37 -3.28
N SER A 127 19.46 1.52 -3.16
CA SER A 127 20.42 0.60 -3.78
C SER A 127 20.35 -0.82 -3.22
N ASP A 128 20.05 -0.94 -1.93
CA ASP A 128 19.84 -2.20 -1.21
C ASP A 128 18.69 -3.03 -1.80
N ILE A 129 17.61 -2.38 -2.26
CA ILE A 129 16.54 -3.05 -3.03
C ILE A 129 17.10 -3.59 -4.35
N THR A 130 17.85 -2.76 -5.09
CA THR A 130 18.39 -3.19 -6.41
C THR A 130 19.48 -4.26 -6.29
N GLN A 131 20.15 -4.34 -5.15
CA GLN A 131 21.17 -5.33 -4.83
C GLN A 131 20.57 -6.62 -4.22
N GLY A 132 19.25 -6.67 -3.99
CA GLY A 132 18.55 -7.84 -3.46
C GLY A 132 18.83 -8.09 -1.97
N ALA A 133 19.21 -7.06 -1.23
CA ALA A 133 19.48 -7.10 0.21
C ALA A 133 18.80 -5.93 0.94
N PRO A 134 17.47 -5.78 0.85
CA PRO A 134 16.81 -4.58 1.33
C PRO A 134 16.82 -4.45 2.86
N ASP A 135 17.05 -3.22 3.31
CA ASP A 135 17.05 -2.79 4.70
C ASP A 135 16.23 -1.50 4.85
N PRO A 136 15.00 -1.59 5.39
CA PRO A 136 14.10 -0.45 5.55
C PRO A 136 14.58 0.64 6.53
N THR A 137 15.64 0.39 7.32
CA THR A 137 16.11 1.32 8.36
C THR A 137 16.48 2.70 7.79
N GLY A 138 16.92 2.75 6.52
CA GLY A 138 17.32 3.98 5.84
C GLY A 138 16.29 4.57 4.87
N TRP A 139 15.13 3.95 4.69
CA TRP A 139 14.17 4.34 3.63
C TRP A 139 13.33 5.56 3.96
N GLY A 140 13.38 6.05 5.21
CA GLY A 140 12.53 7.12 5.69
C GLY A 140 11.10 6.64 5.99
N GLN A 141 10.16 7.59 6.08
CA GLN A 141 8.78 7.30 6.44
C GLN A 141 8.06 6.50 5.35
N PRO A 142 7.29 5.45 5.69
CA PRO A 142 6.46 4.74 4.73
C PRO A 142 5.38 5.64 4.13
N ALA A 143 4.83 5.25 2.98
CA ALA A 143 3.63 5.85 2.42
C ALA A 143 2.40 5.57 3.29
N SER A 144 2.35 4.41 3.92
CA SER A 144 1.27 3.98 4.80
C SER A 144 1.75 2.97 5.83
N GLU A 145 1.15 2.96 7.01
CA GLU A 145 1.46 1.99 8.07
C GLU A 145 0.20 1.60 8.87
N LEU A 146 -0.11 0.31 8.91
CA LEU A 146 -1.09 -0.29 9.82
C LEU A 146 -0.37 -0.91 11.02
N LEU A 147 -0.63 -0.38 12.21
CA LEU A 147 -0.09 -0.92 13.46
C LEU A 147 -0.89 -2.14 13.93
N LYS A 148 -0.20 -3.23 14.27
CA LYS A 148 -0.82 -4.47 14.78
C LYS A 148 -1.06 -4.44 16.28
N ARG A 149 -1.62 -3.35 16.81
CA ARG A 149 -1.72 -3.16 18.27
C ARG A 149 -2.61 -4.18 19.00
N TRP A 150 -3.37 -5.03 18.29
CA TRP A 150 -4.38 -5.92 18.88
C TRP A 150 -4.65 -7.23 18.11
N LEU A 151 -3.70 -7.72 17.29
CA LEU A 151 -3.80 -9.04 16.63
C LEU A 151 -3.12 -10.13 17.46
#